data_AF-A0A3C0QQA7-F1
#
_entry.id   AF-A0A3C0QQA7-F1
#
_cell.length_a   1.000
_cell.length_b   1.000
_cell.length_c   1.000
_cell.angle_alpha   90.00
_cell.angle_beta   90.00
_cell.angle_gamma   90.00
#
_symmetry.space_group_name_H-M   'P 1'
#
loop_
_entity.id
_entity.type
_entity.pdbx_description
1 polymer ?
#
loop_
_entity_poly.entity_id
_entity_poly.type
_entity_poly.pdbx_seq_one_letter_code
_entity_poly.pdbx_strand_id
1 'polypeptide(L)'
;MNNKLKGKDLVNIGIFAAIYFVINMVLSFLGFIPLLLLLMVVITPIIGGTPFMLFLTKVRKFGMITIFAVIIGVLMMLTGMGFYAIFTSLIFGLAADLIAKSGNYSSVSKSMMATSVYSCWVWGNFLPIFIGRDAYIAQYTERGMQEYADTMMKLTPMWVCPVMLIAAFIAGIIGALIGKALLKKHFEKAGIA
;
A
#
# COMPACT_ATOMS: atom_id res chain seq x y z
N MET A 1 -16.28 20.11 -17.60
CA MET A 1 -14.87 19.74 -17.83
C MET A 1 -14.78 18.23 -18.07
N ASN A 2 -14.09 17.80 -19.12
CA ASN A 2 -14.13 16.41 -19.60
C ASN A 2 -13.34 15.49 -18.65
N ASN A 3 -14.02 14.98 -17.62
CA ASN A 3 -13.44 14.28 -16.45
C ASN A 3 -13.07 12.81 -16.71
N LYS A 4 -13.04 12.38 -17.99
CA LYS A 4 -12.75 11.00 -18.36
C LYS A 4 -11.24 10.74 -18.40
N LEU A 5 -10.83 9.57 -17.91
CA LEU A 5 -9.46 9.06 -18.05
C LEU A 5 -9.13 8.92 -19.54
N LYS A 6 -7.98 9.47 -19.94
CA LYS A 6 -7.46 9.31 -21.31
C LYS A 6 -6.45 8.16 -21.34
N GLY A 7 -6.18 7.59 -22.51
CA GLY A 7 -5.19 6.51 -22.66
C GLY A 7 -3.82 6.84 -22.06
N LYS A 8 -3.35 8.09 -22.20
CA LYS A 8 -2.12 8.57 -21.57
C LYS A 8 -2.15 8.50 -20.03
N ASP A 9 -3.31 8.71 -19.42
CA ASP A 9 -3.47 8.62 -17.96
C ASP A 9 -3.37 7.15 -17.51
N LEU A 10 -3.96 6.23 -18.26
CA LEU A 10 -3.86 4.79 -18.01
C LEU A 10 -2.42 4.28 -18.11
N VAL A 11 -1.66 4.75 -19.10
CA VAL A 11 -0.23 4.42 -19.23
C VAL A 11 0.55 4.91 -18.01
N ASN A 12 0.32 6.14 -17.54
CA ASN A 12 0.96 6.65 -16.33
C ASN A 12 0.59 5.81 -15.10
N ILE A 13 -0.69 5.46 -14.93
CA ILE A 13 -1.16 4.59 -13.83
C ILE A 13 -0.39 3.26 -13.85
N GLY A 14 -0.27 2.63 -15.03
CA GLY A 14 0.47 1.38 -15.19
C GLY A 14 1.96 1.50 -14.84
N ILE A 15 2.63 2.57 -15.29
CA ILE A 15 4.05 2.81 -14.99
C ILE A 15 4.26 2.98 -13.48
N PHE A 16 3.45 3.80 -12.82
CA PHE A 16 3.58 3.99 -11.37
C PHE A 16 3.22 2.73 -10.59
N ALA A 17 2.22 1.96 -11.05
CA ALA A 17 1.88 0.68 -10.44
C ALA A 17 3.03 -0.32 -10.57
N ALA A 18 3.70 -0.39 -11.73
CA ALA A 18 4.87 -1.22 -11.92
C ALA A 18 6.04 -0.80 -11.01
N ILE A 19 6.33 0.51 -10.89
CA ILE A 19 7.36 1.02 -9.98
C ILE A 19 7.03 0.65 -8.52
N TYR A 20 5.78 0.88 -8.11
CA TYR A 20 5.32 0.54 -6.76
C TYR A 20 5.42 -0.97 -6.51
N PHE A 21 5.02 -1.79 -7.48
CA PHE A 21 5.12 -3.24 -7.40
C PHE A 21 6.57 -3.72 -7.25
N VAL A 22 7.50 -3.21 -8.06
CA VAL A 22 8.93 -3.57 -7.97
C VAL A 22 9.50 -3.20 -6.59
N ILE A 23 9.16 -2.02 -6.06
CA ILE A 23 9.56 -1.61 -4.71
C ILE A 23 9.03 -2.61 -3.67
N ASN A 24 7.76 -2.99 -3.75
CA ASN A 24 7.16 -3.97 -2.84
C ASN A 24 7.81 -5.35 -2.99
N MET A 25 8.15 -5.76 -4.20
CA MET A 25 8.82 -7.03 -4.47
C MET A 25 10.21 -7.06 -3.83
N VAL A 26 11.01 -6.00 -3.98
CA VAL A 26 12.33 -5.87 -3.32
C VAL A 26 12.18 -5.88 -1.80
N LEU A 27 11.17 -5.19 -1.25
CA LEU A 27 10.85 -5.21 0.18
C LEU A 27 10.44 -6.60 0.67
N SER A 28 9.75 -7.38 -0.14
CA SER A 28 9.29 -8.72 0.22
C SER A 28 10.45 -9.69 0.45
N PHE A 29 11.59 -9.52 -0.25
CA PHE A 29 12.79 -10.34 -0.01
C PHE A 29 13.39 -10.13 1.40
N LEU A 30 13.16 -8.98 2.03
CA LEU A 30 13.58 -8.69 3.40
C LEU A 30 12.70 -9.41 4.45
N GLY A 31 11.55 -9.95 4.06
CA GLY A 31 10.59 -10.63 4.95
C GLY A 31 11.03 -12.00 5.49
N PHE A 32 12.28 -12.42 5.27
CA PHE A 32 12.80 -13.72 5.75
C PHE A 32 12.92 -13.80 7.28
N ILE A 33 12.98 -12.66 7.96
CA ILE A 33 13.04 -12.57 9.43
C ILE A 33 11.66 -12.16 9.95
N PRO A 34 11.06 -12.89 10.91
CA PRO A 34 9.69 -12.65 11.35
C PRO A 34 9.46 -11.22 11.87
N LEU A 35 10.40 -10.69 12.66
CA LEU A 35 10.35 -9.32 13.16
C LEU A 35 10.35 -8.28 12.01
N LEU A 36 11.13 -8.54 10.96
CA LEU A 36 11.23 -7.67 9.79
C LEU A 36 9.94 -7.71 8.96
N LEU A 37 9.27 -8.87 8.91
CA LEU A 37 7.96 -9.01 8.28
C LEU A 37 6.91 -8.11 8.95
N LEU A 38 6.86 -8.04 10.29
CA LEU A 38 5.99 -7.05 10.97
C LEU A 38 6.40 -5.61 10.64
N LEU A 39 7.71 -5.34 10.59
CA LEU A 39 8.25 -4.02 10.27
C LEU A 39 7.94 -3.59 8.82
N MET A 40 7.68 -4.53 7.91
CA MET A 40 7.26 -4.22 6.53
C MET A 40 5.94 -3.45 6.48
N VAL A 41 5.06 -3.61 7.47
CA VAL A 41 3.83 -2.80 7.58
C VAL A 41 4.14 -1.31 7.75
N VAL A 42 5.35 -0.97 8.22
CA VAL A 42 5.80 0.42 8.40
C VAL A 42 6.74 0.84 7.26
N ILE A 43 7.70 0.00 6.87
CA ILE A 43 8.68 0.34 5.84
C ILE A 43 8.00 0.48 4.46
N THR A 44 7.06 -0.40 4.15
CA THR A 44 6.40 -0.43 2.83
C THR A 44 5.59 0.83 2.57
N PRO A 45 4.74 1.32 3.49
CA PRO A 45 4.10 2.63 3.37
C PRO A 45 5.06 3.81 3.27
N ILE A 46 6.19 3.78 3.99
CA ILE A 46 7.15 4.89 3.99
C ILE A 46 7.81 5.02 2.60
N ILE A 47 8.33 3.91 2.07
CA ILE A 47 9.00 3.91 0.78
C ILE A 47 7.97 4.03 -0.35
N GLY A 48 6.86 3.29 -0.27
CA GLY A 48 5.79 3.29 -1.25
C GLY A 48 4.94 4.58 -1.26
N GLY A 49 4.92 5.35 -0.18
CA GLY A 49 4.22 6.63 -0.12
C GLY A 49 4.83 7.68 -1.06
N THR A 50 6.13 7.60 -1.33
CA THR A 50 6.85 8.53 -2.23
C THR A 50 6.41 8.39 -3.70
N PRO A 51 6.47 7.21 -4.35
CA PRO A 51 5.99 7.05 -5.72
C PRO A 51 4.48 7.26 -5.82
N PHE A 52 3.71 6.92 -4.78
CA PHE A 52 2.28 7.17 -4.76
C PHE A 52 1.95 8.67 -4.73
N MET A 53 2.69 9.47 -3.94
CA MET A 53 2.58 10.92 -3.99
C MET A 53 2.95 11.49 -5.36
N LEU A 54 4.03 11.00 -5.97
CA LEU A 54 4.42 11.43 -7.32
C LEU A 54 3.32 11.12 -8.34
N PHE A 55 2.69 9.95 -8.23
CA PHE A 55 1.55 9.54 -9.04
C PHE A 55 0.38 10.53 -8.93
N LEU A 56 0.01 10.95 -7.71
CA LEU A 56 -1.03 11.96 -7.47
C LEU A 56 -0.71 13.33 -8.08
N THR A 57 0.56 13.64 -8.34
CA THR A 57 0.92 14.89 -9.03
C THR A 57 0.72 14.84 -10.55
N LYS A 58 0.79 13.65 -11.14
CA LYS A 58 0.80 13.42 -12.59
C LYS A 58 -0.59 13.20 -13.16
N VAL A 59 -1.43 12.48 -12.43
CA VAL A 59 -2.83 12.22 -12.82
C VAL A 59 -3.72 12.82 -11.72
N ARG A 60 -4.80 13.50 -12.11
CA ARG A 60 -5.70 14.22 -11.19
C ARG A 60 -7.15 13.95 -11.53
N LYS A 61 -7.51 12.67 -11.61
CA LYS A 61 -8.82 12.23 -12.10
C LYS A 61 -9.37 11.11 -11.23
N PHE A 62 -10.69 11.11 -11.13
CA PHE A 62 -11.43 10.05 -10.44
C PHE A 62 -11.25 8.70 -11.13
N GLY A 63 -11.06 7.66 -10.33
CA GLY A 63 -10.76 6.29 -10.74
C GLY A 63 -9.28 5.98 -10.85
N MET A 64 -8.38 6.96 -10.77
CA MET A 64 -6.95 6.71 -10.94
C MET A 64 -6.38 5.83 -9.82
N ILE A 65 -6.76 6.09 -8.57
CA ILE A 65 -6.24 5.36 -7.42
C ILE A 65 -6.89 3.98 -7.36
N THR A 66 -8.16 3.87 -7.74
CA THR A 66 -8.87 2.58 -7.81
C THR A 66 -8.26 1.67 -8.87
N ILE A 67 -7.98 2.18 -10.09
CA ILE A 67 -7.32 1.37 -11.13
C ILE A 67 -5.92 0.96 -10.68
N PHE A 68 -5.16 1.89 -10.09
CA PHE A 68 -3.86 1.59 -9.49
C PHE A 68 -3.97 0.46 -8.46
N ALA A 69 -4.94 0.56 -7.55
CA ALA A 69 -5.17 -0.42 -6.49
C ALA A 69 -5.62 -1.80 -7.01
N VAL A 70 -6.42 -1.82 -8.08
CA VAL A 70 -6.80 -3.06 -8.78
C VAL A 70 -5.58 -3.70 -9.42
N ILE A 71 -4.74 -2.92 -10.13
CA ILE A 71 -3.51 -3.44 -10.73
C ILE A 71 -2.59 -4.03 -9.65
N ILE A 72 -2.36 -3.30 -8.55
CA ILE A 72 -1.55 -3.80 -7.43
C ILE A 72 -2.19 -5.04 -6.81
N GLY A 73 -3.50 -5.05 -6.57
CA GLY A 73 -4.20 -6.19 -6.00
C GLY A 73 -4.10 -7.46 -6.86
N VAL A 74 -4.27 -7.32 -8.17
CA VAL A 74 -4.10 -8.43 -9.12
C VAL A 74 -2.65 -8.91 -9.16
N LEU A 75 -1.67 -8.00 -9.20
CA LEU A 75 -0.26 -8.38 -9.16
C LEU A 75 0.11 -9.10 -7.86
N MET A 76 -0.42 -8.66 -6.72
CA MET A 76 -0.18 -9.30 -5.41
C MET A 76 -0.88 -10.66 -5.29
N MET A 77 -2.03 -10.82 -5.94
CA MET A 77 -2.68 -12.12 -6.05
C MET A 77 -1.82 -13.09 -6.89
N LEU A 78 -1.24 -12.61 -8.02
CA LEU A 78 -0.37 -13.42 -8.88
C LEU A 78 0.96 -13.81 -8.20
N THR A 79 1.48 -12.99 -7.29
CA THR A 79 2.67 -13.33 -6.49
C THR A 79 2.39 -14.29 -5.34
N GLY A 80 1.12 -14.68 -5.13
CA GLY A 80 0.75 -15.67 -4.11
C GLY A 80 0.56 -15.10 -2.70
N MET A 81 0.51 -13.77 -2.52
CA MET A 81 0.30 -13.14 -1.20
C MET A 81 -1.16 -13.18 -0.70
N GLY A 82 -2.01 -13.95 -1.38
CA GLY A 82 -3.37 -14.30 -0.93
C GLY A 82 -4.48 -13.40 -1.48
N PHE A 83 -5.68 -13.98 -1.60
CA PHE A 83 -6.88 -13.30 -2.10
C PHE A 83 -7.30 -12.07 -1.27
N TYR A 84 -6.91 -12.00 -0.01
CA TYR A 84 -7.26 -10.86 0.85
C TYR A 84 -6.62 -9.55 0.36
N ALA A 85 -5.45 -9.61 -0.27
CA ALA A 85 -4.72 -8.44 -0.75
C ALA A 85 -5.48 -7.66 -1.83
N ILE A 86 -6.20 -8.34 -2.73
CA ILE A 86 -6.99 -7.66 -3.78
C ILE A 86 -8.24 -6.99 -3.19
N PHE A 87 -8.88 -7.60 -2.19
CA PHE A 87 -10.04 -7.00 -1.53
C PHE A 87 -9.65 -5.78 -0.72
N THR A 88 -8.59 -5.88 0.08
CA THR A 88 -8.12 -4.73 0.88
C THR A 88 -7.57 -3.63 -0.01
N SER A 89 -6.78 -3.95 -1.04
CA SER A 89 -6.29 -2.93 -1.97
C SER A 89 -7.45 -2.20 -2.65
N LEU A 90 -8.50 -2.92 -3.08
CA LEU A 90 -9.66 -2.31 -3.70
C LEU A 90 -10.43 -1.40 -2.73
N ILE A 91 -10.71 -1.87 -1.51
CA ILE A 91 -11.46 -1.10 -0.49
C ILE A 91 -10.69 0.16 -0.09
N PHE A 92 -9.42 0.02 0.28
CA PHE A 92 -8.57 1.16 0.66
C PHE A 92 -8.24 2.06 -0.53
N GLY A 93 -8.14 1.50 -1.74
CA GLY A 93 -7.96 2.24 -2.98
C GLY A 93 -9.16 3.08 -3.36
N LEU A 94 -10.38 2.55 -3.20
CA LEU A 94 -11.63 3.31 -3.36
C LEU A 94 -11.73 4.43 -2.32
N ALA A 95 -11.45 4.13 -1.05
CA ALA A 95 -11.46 5.13 0.02
C ALA A 95 -10.44 6.25 -0.25
N ALA A 96 -9.22 5.90 -0.67
CA ALA A 96 -8.20 6.85 -1.05
C ALA A 96 -8.62 7.70 -2.27
N ASP A 97 -9.26 7.11 -3.27
CA ASP A 97 -9.74 7.84 -4.46
C ASP A 97 -10.83 8.87 -4.10
N LEU A 98 -11.75 8.51 -3.19
CA LEU A 98 -12.77 9.42 -2.68
C LEU A 98 -12.16 10.58 -1.88
N ILE A 99 -11.14 10.31 -1.06
CA ILE A 99 -10.43 11.34 -0.30
C ILE A 99 -9.70 12.29 -1.25
N ALA A 100 -8.99 11.76 -2.25
CA ALA A 100 -8.29 12.57 -3.24
C ALA A 100 -9.26 13.43 -4.06
N LYS A 101 -10.42 12.86 -4.45
CA LYS A 101 -11.51 13.58 -5.11
C LYS A 101 -12.07 14.70 -4.26
N SER A 102 -12.24 14.50 -2.96
CA SER A 102 -12.73 15.54 -2.03
C SER A 102 -11.80 16.77 -1.94
N GLY A 103 -10.53 16.60 -2.31
CA GLY A 103 -9.55 17.69 -2.41
C GLY A 103 -9.35 18.23 -3.82
N ASN A 104 -10.21 17.87 -4.78
CA ASN A 104 -10.07 18.17 -6.21
C ASN A 104 -8.68 17.83 -6.78
N TYR A 105 -7.98 16.86 -6.17
CA TYR A 105 -6.59 16.51 -6.51
C TYR A 105 -5.59 17.69 -6.44
N SER A 106 -5.96 18.81 -5.84
CA SER A 106 -5.11 20.00 -5.68
C SER A 106 -4.64 20.19 -4.23
N SER A 107 -5.35 19.62 -3.26
CA SER A 107 -4.95 19.71 -1.86
C SER A 107 -3.87 18.68 -1.51
N VAL A 108 -2.70 19.17 -1.07
CA VAL A 108 -1.62 18.32 -0.55
C VAL A 108 -2.08 17.55 0.69
N SER A 109 -2.87 18.16 1.58
CA SER A 109 -3.39 17.50 2.78
C SER A 109 -4.28 16.30 2.43
N LYS A 110 -5.16 16.45 1.44
CA LYS A 110 -6.00 15.35 0.96
C LYS A 110 -5.20 14.28 0.21
N SER A 111 -4.16 14.67 -0.51
CA SER A 111 -3.23 13.73 -1.16
C SER A 111 -2.45 12.90 -0.13
N MET A 112 -2.04 13.54 0.97
CA MET A 112 -1.42 12.85 2.11
C MET A 112 -2.40 11.85 2.74
N MET A 113 -3.62 12.28 3.06
CA MET A 113 -4.64 11.39 3.61
C MET A 113 -4.96 10.21 2.67
N ALA A 114 -5.06 10.46 1.37
CA ALA A 114 -5.27 9.39 0.38
C ALA A 114 -4.09 8.40 0.37
N THR A 115 -2.85 8.88 0.49
CA THR A 115 -1.66 8.03 0.60
C THR A 115 -1.67 7.21 1.89
N SER A 116 -2.04 7.80 3.02
CA SER A 116 -2.14 7.12 4.31
C SER A 116 -3.23 6.06 4.32
N VAL A 117 -4.42 6.38 3.80
CA VAL A 117 -5.53 5.43 3.69
C VAL A 117 -5.19 4.31 2.71
N TYR A 118 -4.59 4.62 1.57
CA TYR A 118 -4.16 3.59 0.64
C TYR A 118 -3.15 2.66 1.32
N SER A 119 -2.17 3.18 2.05
CA SER A 119 -1.13 2.40 2.74
C SER A 119 -1.66 1.32 3.69
N CYS A 120 -2.87 1.47 4.21
CA CYS A 120 -3.54 0.44 5.00
C CYS A 120 -3.83 -0.84 4.20
N TRP A 121 -3.73 -0.83 2.86
CA TRP A 121 -3.85 -2.04 2.05
C TRP A 121 -2.84 -3.13 2.45
N VAL A 122 -1.64 -2.73 2.91
CA VAL A 122 -0.56 -3.62 3.34
C VAL A 122 -1.02 -4.51 4.49
N TRP A 123 -1.84 -3.99 5.41
CA TRP A 123 -2.45 -4.77 6.50
C TRP A 123 -3.26 -5.97 5.97
N GLY A 124 -3.83 -5.86 4.78
CA GLY A 124 -4.58 -6.95 4.17
C GLY A 124 -3.75 -8.17 3.79
N ASN A 125 -2.44 -8.01 3.56
CA ASN A 125 -1.53 -9.16 3.38
C ASN A 125 -1.33 -9.94 4.70
N PHE A 126 -1.57 -9.31 5.85
CA PHE A 126 -1.41 -9.93 7.17
C PHE A 126 -2.72 -10.53 7.70
N LEU A 127 -3.87 -10.23 7.09
CA LEU A 127 -5.16 -10.84 7.44
C LEU A 127 -5.15 -12.38 7.47
N PRO A 128 -4.52 -13.10 6.51
CA PRO A 128 -4.40 -14.55 6.56
C PRO A 128 -3.75 -15.07 7.84
N ILE A 129 -2.81 -14.32 8.43
CA ILE A 129 -2.12 -14.69 9.68
C ILE A 129 -3.10 -14.68 10.87
N PHE A 130 -4.10 -13.80 10.85
CA PHE A 130 -5.06 -13.66 11.95
C PHE A 130 -6.31 -14.52 11.77
N ILE A 131 -6.81 -14.66 10.55
CA ILE A 131 -8.07 -15.38 10.25
C ILE A 131 -7.82 -16.85 9.91
N GLY A 132 -6.72 -17.14 9.22
CA GLY A 132 -6.33 -18.48 8.78
C GLY A 132 -5.08 -18.99 9.50
N ARG A 133 -4.98 -18.73 10.81
CA ARG A 133 -3.76 -18.94 11.61
C ARG A 133 -3.25 -20.37 11.52
N ASP A 134 -4.13 -21.36 11.60
CA ASP A 134 -3.77 -22.78 11.54
C ASP A 134 -3.23 -23.18 10.15
N ALA A 135 -3.86 -22.69 9.09
CA ALA A 135 -3.42 -22.93 7.72
C ALA A 135 -2.09 -22.23 7.41
N TYR A 136 -1.89 -21.02 7.95
CA TYR A 136 -0.62 -20.31 7.86
C TYR A 136 0.49 -21.09 8.56
N ILE A 137 0.28 -21.53 9.81
CA ILE A 137 1.25 -22.33 10.56
C ILE A 137 1.57 -23.63 9.83
N ALA A 138 0.56 -24.36 9.36
CA ALA A 138 0.76 -25.60 8.60
C ALA A 138 1.68 -25.38 7.39
N GLN A 139 1.50 -24.27 6.66
CA GLN A 139 2.33 -23.93 5.50
C GLN A 139 3.81 -23.67 5.84
N TYR A 140 4.10 -23.07 6.99
CA TYR A 140 5.48 -22.80 7.42
C TYR A 140 6.11 -24.01 8.13
N THR A 141 5.32 -24.78 8.87
CA THR A 141 5.76 -26.03 9.51
C THR A 141 6.07 -27.10 8.46
N GLU A 142 5.27 -27.24 7.40
CA GLU A 142 5.56 -28.13 6.26
C GLU A 142 6.84 -27.73 5.50
N ARG A 143 7.21 -26.45 5.55
CA ARG A 143 8.46 -25.91 4.97
C ARG A 143 9.67 -26.03 5.91
N GLY A 144 9.53 -26.69 7.07
CA GLY A 144 10.59 -26.85 8.07
C GLY A 144 10.91 -25.59 8.87
N MET A 145 10.06 -24.56 8.82
CA MET A 145 10.26 -23.24 9.43
C MET A 145 9.45 -23.10 10.74
N GLN A 146 9.55 -24.11 11.61
CA GLN A 146 8.71 -24.22 12.80
C GLN A 146 8.98 -23.10 13.83
N GLU A 147 10.26 -22.75 14.03
CA GLU A 147 10.66 -21.64 14.92
C GLU A 147 10.19 -20.27 14.42
N TYR A 148 10.11 -20.10 13.09
CA TYR A 148 9.57 -18.91 12.45
C TYR A 148 8.06 -18.79 12.71
N ALA A 149 7.32 -19.90 12.52
CA ALA A 149 5.88 -19.95 12.77
C ALA A 149 5.53 -19.66 14.24
N ASP A 150 6.29 -20.23 15.18
CA ASP A 150 6.08 -20.03 16.62
C ASP A 150 6.39 -18.59 17.05
N THR A 151 7.47 -18.01 16.51
CA THR A 151 7.82 -16.61 16.75
C THR A 151 6.75 -15.68 16.19
N MET A 152 6.20 -15.98 15.00
CA MET A 152 5.08 -15.23 14.45
C MET A 152 3.84 -15.33 15.32
N MET A 153 3.49 -16.50 15.82
CA MET A 153 2.36 -16.63 16.74
C MET A 153 2.52 -15.80 18.01
N LYS A 154 3.73 -15.75 18.59
CA LYS A 154 4.00 -14.91 19.76
C LYS A 154 3.91 -13.42 19.44
N LEU A 155 4.36 -13.01 18.25
CA LEU A 155 4.40 -11.60 17.84
C LEU A 155 3.09 -11.09 17.24
N THR A 156 2.18 -11.96 16.80
CA THR A 156 0.88 -11.58 16.21
C THR A 156 -0.33 -12.08 17.01
N PRO A 157 -0.47 -11.79 18.31
CA PRO A 157 -1.73 -11.99 19.02
C PRO A 157 -2.83 -11.12 18.38
N MET A 158 -4.11 -11.48 18.57
CA MET A 158 -5.23 -10.86 17.86
C MET A 158 -5.33 -9.33 18.04
N TRP A 159 -4.80 -8.81 19.16
CA TRP A 159 -4.68 -7.37 19.44
C TRP A 159 -3.66 -6.63 18.56
N VAL A 160 -2.69 -7.33 17.97
CA VAL A 160 -1.71 -6.73 17.04
C VAL A 160 -2.35 -6.40 15.69
N CYS A 161 -3.47 -7.05 15.34
CA CYS A 161 -4.19 -6.80 14.10
C CYS A 161 -4.63 -5.33 13.95
N PRO A 162 -5.39 -4.72 14.90
CA PRO A 162 -5.71 -3.29 14.83
C PRO A 162 -4.47 -2.39 15.01
N VAL A 163 -3.47 -2.80 15.79
CA VAL A 163 -2.23 -2.03 15.98
C VAL A 163 -1.45 -1.89 14.67
N MET A 164 -1.35 -2.96 13.88
CA MET A 164 -0.71 -2.95 12.57
C MET A 164 -1.43 -2.03 11.58
N LEU A 165 -2.78 -2.00 11.62
CA LEU A 165 -3.56 -1.09 10.79
C LEU A 165 -3.25 0.38 11.14
N ILE A 166 -3.21 0.70 12.44
CA ILE A 166 -2.85 2.05 12.92
C ILE A 166 -1.39 2.38 12.54
N ALA A 167 -0.46 1.44 12.70
CA ALA A 167 0.93 1.61 12.33
C ALA A 167 1.09 1.86 10.81
N ALA A 168 0.39 1.13 9.96
CA ALA A 168 0.38 1.32 8.51
C ALA A 168 -0.13 2.72 8.13
N PHE A 169 -1.18 3.17 8.82
CA PHE A 169 -1.74 4.50 8.61
C PHE A 169 -0.74 5.61 8.98
N ILE A 170 -0.13 5.52 10.17
CA ILE A 170 0.89 6.47 10.64
C ILE A 170 2.11 6.44 9.71
N ALA A 171 2.58 5.25 9.34
CA ALA A 171 3.69 5.08 8.40
C ALA A 171 3.36 5.68 7.02
N GLY A 172 2.12 5.55 6.56
CA GLY A 172 1.63 6.18 5.35
C GLY A 172 1.64 7.71 5.43
N ILE A 173 1.32 8.30 6.60
CA ILE A 173 1.48 9.75 6.84
C ILE A 173 2.96 10.15 6.72
N ILE A 174 3.86 9.39 7.33
CA ILE A 174 5.30 9.66 7.29
C ILE A 174 5.83 9.55 5.86
N GLY A 175 5.48 8.49 5.14
CA GLY A 175 5.82 8.29 3.73
C GLY A 175 5.28 9.39 2.83
N ALA A 176 4.05 9.85 3.09
CA ALA A 176 3.46 10.99 2.43
C ALA A 176 4.20 12.30 2.72
N LEU A 177 4.63 12.54 3.97
CA LEU A 177 5.42 13.72 4.34
C LEU A 177 6.79 13.73 3.64
N ILE A 178 7.47 12.58 3.63
CA ILE A 178 8.76 12.41 2.94
C ILE A 178 8.59 12.61 1.44
N GLY A 179 7.56 11.99 0.85
CA GLY A 179 7.21 12.17 -0.56
C GLY A 179 6.97 13.65 -0.90
N LYS A 180 6.21 14.36 -0.07
CA LYS A 180 5.97 15.81 -0.23
C LYS A 180 7.27 16.60 -0.17
N ALA A 181 8.13 16.32 0.80
CA ALA A 181 9.38 17.05 1.00
C ALA A 181 10.36 16.85 -0.17
N LEU A 182 10.56 15.59 -0.59
CA LEU A 182 11.42 15.24 -1.72
C LEU A 182 10.91 15.80 -3.05
N LEU A 183 9.58 15.81 -3.22
CA LEU A 183 8.94 16.22 -4.47
C LEU A 183 8.47 17.68 -4.44
N LYS A 184 8.84 18.49 -3.44
CA LYS A 184 8.37 19.88 -3.30
C LYS A 184 8.46 20.67 -4.61
N LYS A 185 9.62 20.60 -5.29
CA LYS A 185 9.85 21.25 -6.60
C LYS A 185 8.92 20.73 -7.71
N HIS A 186 8.52 19.46 -7.65
CA HIS A 186 7.60 18.83 -8.61
C HIS A 186 6.15 19.19 -8.30
N PHE A 187 5.77 19.27 -7.03
CA PHE A 187 4.45 19.74 -6.58
C PHE A 187 4.22 21.22 -6.93
N GLU A 188 5.22 22.08 -6.75
CA GLU A 188 5.21 23.49 -7.15
C GLU A 188 5.05 23.62 -8.68
N LYS A 189 5.86 22.89 -9.46
CA LYS A 189 5.74 22.86 -10.94
C LYS A 189 4.38 22.34 -11.42
N ALA A 190 3.71 21.52 -10.62
CA ALA A 190 2.41 20.96 -10.95
C ALA A 190 1.24 21.84 -10.45
N GLY A 191 1.50 22.92 -9.71
CA GLY A 191 0.46 23.82 -9.18
C GLY A 191 -0.39 23.19 -8.06
N ILE A 192 0.22 22.34 -7.23
CA ILE A 192 -0.42 21.69 -6.08
C ILE A 192 0.06 22.30 -4.75
N ALA A 193 1.26 22.92 -4.75
CA ALA A 193 1.89 23.53 -3.58
C ALA A 193 1.79 25.05 -3.63
#